data_AF-F3ZK62-F1
#
_entry.id   AF-F3ZK62-F1
#
_cell.length_a   1.000
_cell.length_b   1.000
_cell.length_c   1.000
_cell.angle_alpha   90.00
_cell.angle_beta   90.00
_cell.angle_gamma   90.00
#
_symmetry.space_group_name_H-M   'P 1'
#
loop_
_entity.id
_entity.type
_entity.pdbx_description
1 polymer ?
#
loop_
_entity_poly.entity_id
_entity_poly.type
_entity_poly.pdbx_seq_one_letter_code
_entity_poly.pdbx_strand_id
1 'polypeptide(L)'
;MDHALLEWRANTSTNAATFPVHLHAPTSPGTWDATLTTPDEDTAEVLAFLLDTDPWFTLLRPGTPPTEVRVTSFDGVTALRLTAGGAGDGAGVGDGAGGAV
;
A
#
# COMPACT_ATOMS: atom_id res chain seq x y z
N MET A 1 17.61 -1.48 -4.80
CA MET A 1 16.49 -0.63 -4.37
C MET A 1 15.60 -0.46 -5.57
N ASP A 2 14.33 -0.78 -5.43
CA ASP A 2 13.36 -0.72 -6.51
C ASP A 2 12.61 0.59 -6.43
N HIS A 3 12.63 1.37 -7.51
CA HIS A 3 11.84 2.60 -7.60
C HIS A 3 10.36 2.22 -7.74
N ALA A 4 9.51 2.79 -6.91
CA ALA A 4 8.08 2.56 -6.91
C ALA A 4 7.31 3.85 -6.64
N LEU A 5 6.01 3.84 -6.90
CA LEU A 5 5.09 4.90 -6.54
C LEU A 5 4.07 4.37 -5.55
N LEU A 6 3.80 5.15 -4.51
CA LEU A 6 2.73 4.91 -3.56
C LEU A 6 1.61 5.90 -3.84
N GLU A 7 0.48 5.39 -4.34
CA GLU A 7 -0.65 6.21 -4.75
C GLU A 7 -1.78 6.15 -3.73
N TRP A 8 -2.19 7.32 -3.23
CA TRP A 8 -3.43 7.44 -2.47
C TRP A 8 -4.57 7.75 -3.43
N ARG A 9 -5.60 6.92 -3.43
CA ARG A 9 -6.69 6.99 -4.38
C ARG A 9 -8.01 7.15 -3.64
N ALA A 10 -8.73 8.23 -3.92
CA ALA A 10 -10.05 8.47 -3.33
C ALA A 10 -11.09 7.43 -3.82
N ASN A 11 -10.83 6.80 -4.97
CA ASN A 11 -11.58 5.67 -5.52
C ASN A 11 -10.74 4.96 -6.59
N THR A 12 -11.25 3.87 -7.17
CA THR A 12 -10.55 3.05 -8.19
C THR A 12 -10.17 3.80 -9.47
N SER A 13 -10.71 5.00 -9.70
CA SER A 13 -10.50 5.80 -10.91
C SER A 13 -9.77 7.12 -10.63
N THR A 14 -9.79 7.63 -9.40
CA THR A 14 -9.24 8.95 -9.04
C THR A 14 -8.01 8.79 -8.14
N ASN A 15 -6.83 9.09 -8.68
CA ASN A 15 -5.62 9.33 -7.88
C ASN A 15 -5.72 10.73 -7.25
N ALA A 16 -5.47 10.82 -5.94
CA ALA A 16 -5.52 12.07 -5.20
C ALA A 16 -4.14 12.51 -4.67
N ALA A 17 -3.23 11.57 -4.43
CA ALA A 17 -1.83 11.88 -4.15
C ALA A 17 -0.90 10.77 -4.64
N THR A 18 0.34 11.13 -4.97
CA THR A 18 1.38 10.18 -5.41
C THR A 18 2.69 10.48 -4.70
N PHE A 19 3.27 9.46 -4.08
CA PHE A 19 4.50 9.54 -3.31
C PHE A 19 5.56 8.62 -3.94
N PRO A 20 6.62 9.16 -4.55
CA PRO A 20 7.75 8.37 -4.99
C PRO A 20 8.46 7.72 -3.81
N VAL A 21 8.74 6.41 -3.90
CA VAL A 21 9.45 5.66 -2.86
C VAL A 21 10.51 4.75 -3.45
N HIS A 22 11.56 4.50 -2.66
CA HIS A 22 12.48 3.40 -2.86
C HIS A 22 12.09 2.24 -1.95
N LEU A 23 11.81 1.09 -2.54
CA LEU A 23 11.60 -0.15 -1.80
C LEU A 23 12.94 -0.80 -1.50
N HIS A 24 13.09 -1.20 -0.24
CA HIS A 24 14.19 -2.04 0.22
C HIS A 24 13.87 -3.52 -0.02
N ALA A 25 14.91 -4.36 0.02
CA ALA A 25 14.73 -5.80 -0.13
C ALA A 25 13.74 -6.29 0.95
N PRO A 26 12.67 -7.02 0.56
CA PRO A 26 11.65 -7.43 1.51
C PRO A 26 12.25 -8.36 2.56
N THR A 27 12.00 -8.05 3.83
CA THR A 27 12.38 -8.90 4.96
C THR A 27 11.41 -10.07 5.15
N SER A 28 10.22 -9.98 4.56
CA SER A 28 9.19 -11.03 4.55
C SER A 28 8.28 -10.89 3.33
N PRO A 29 7.67 -11.98 2.82
CA PRO A 29 6.72 -11.90 1.71
C PRO A 29 5.57 -10.95 2.02
N GLY A 30 5.29 -10.01 1.12
CA GLY A 30 4.23 -9.04 1.30
C GLY A 30 4.52 -7.95 2.33
N THR A 31 5.76 -7.79 2.80
CA THR A 31 6.19 -6.68 3.65
C THR A 31 7.41 -6.00 3.06
N TRP A 32 7.39 -4.67 3.03
CA TRP A 32 8.47 -3.87 2.49
C TRP A 32 8.79 -2.72 3.44
N ASP A 33 10.08 -2.53 3.69
CA ASP A 33 10.57 -1.25 4.17
C ASP A 33 10.76 -0.34 2.95
N ALA A 34 10.38 0.93 3.09
CA ALA A 34 10.41 1.91 2.01
C ALA A 34 10.92 3.26 2.50
N THR A 35 11.43 4.07 1.59
CA THR A 35 11.87 5.44 1.89
C THR A 35 11.31 6.38 0.84
N LEU A 36 10.70 7.49 1.26
CA LEU A 36 10.27 8.56 0.35
C LEU A 36 11.47 9.10 -0.43
N THR A 37 11.32 9.22 -1.74
CA THR A 37 12.33 9.84 -2.59
C THR A 37 12.13 11.35 -2.55
N THR A 38 13.08 12.07 -1.95
CA THR A 38 13.11 13.55 -1.87
C THR A 38 11.82 14.19 -1.36
N PRO A 39 11.34 13.87 -0.14
CA PRO A 39 10.23 14.62 0.42
C PRO A 39 10.67 16.05 0.75
N ASP A 40 9.94 17.02 0.22
CA ASP A 40 9.85 18.36 0.83
C ASP A 40 8.98 18.30 2.10
N GLU A 41 9.05 19.36 2.93
CA GLU A 41 8.33 19.43 4.21
C GLU A 41 6.83 19.18 4.01
N ASP A 42 6.24 19.79 2.97
CA ASP A 42 4.84 19.60 2.59
C ASP A 42 4.49 18.13 2.28
N THR A 43 5.38 17.39 1.61
CA THR A 43 5.12 15.99 1.25
C THR A 43 4.95 15.10 2.48
N ALA A 44 5.81 15.25 3.49
CA ALA A 44 5.74 14.46 4.72
C ALA A 44 4.49 14.79 5.54
N GLU A 45 4.12 16.08 5.63
CA GLU A 45 2.90 16.52 6.30
C GLU A 45 1.63 16.00 5.62
N VAL A 46 1.56 16.08 4.29
CA VAL A 46 0.43 15.54 3.52
C VAL A 46 0.31 14.04 3.73
N LEU A 47 1.43 13.30 3.71
CA LEU A 47 1.40 11.86 3.96
C LEU A 47 0.89 11.55 5.39
N ALA A 48 1.38 12.26 6.40
CA ALA A 48 0.93 12.09 7.78
C ALA A 48 -0.58 12.33 7.92
N PHE A 49 -1.10 13.38 7.26
CA PHE A 49 -2.54 13.67 7.23
C PHE A 49 -3.35 12.56 6.56
N LEU A 50 -2.89 12.03 5.42
CA LEU A 50 -3.56 10.93 4.74
C LEU A 50 -3.56 9.66 5.59
N LEU A 51 -2.46 9.35 6.28
CA LEU A 51 -2.36 8.18 7.16
C LEU A 51 -3.34 8.21 8.34
N ASP A 52 -3.66 9.40 8.86
CA ASP A 52 -4.69 9.57 9.89
C ASP A 52 -6.11 9.29 9.35
N THR A 53 -6.33 9.59 8.06
CA THR A 53 -7.62 9.40 7.39
C THR A 53 -7.82 7.96 6.90
N ASP A 54 -6.89 7.45 6.09
CA ASP A 54 -6.92 6.12 5.51
C ASP A 54 -5.51 5.64 5.15
N PRO A 55 -5.00 4.56 5.78
CA PRO A 55 -3.63 4.10 5.59
C PRO A 55 -3.45 3.18 4.37
N TRP A 56 -4.44 3.08 3.48
CA TRP A 56 -4.41 2.21 2.31
C TRP A 56 -3.97 2.96 1.06
N PHE A 57 -3.07 2.33 0.32
CA PHE A 57 -2.46 2.88 -0.88
C PHE A 57 -2.35 1.81 -1.95
N THR A 58 -2.24 2.26 -3.19
CA THR A 58 -1.85 1.40 -4.32
C THR A 58 -0.35 1.54 -4.54
N LEU A 59 0.40 0.44 -4.40
CA LEU A 59 1.81 0.36 -4.72
C LEU A 59 2.01 -0.02 -6.20
N LEU A 60 2.67 0.86 -6.94
CA LEU A 60 3.04 0.66 -8.34
C LEU A 60 4.54 0.38 -8.45
N ARG A 61 4.89 -0.84 -8.86
CA ARG A 61 6.29 -1.21 -9.16
C ARG A 61 6.46 -1.52 -10.64
N PRO A 62 7.60 -1.15 -11.24
CA PRO A 62 7.89 -1.47 -12.63
C PRO A 62 7.78 -2.97 -12.91
N GLY A 63 7.04 -3.35 -13.95
CA GLY A 63 6.92 -4.73 -14.40
C GLY A 63 6.06 -5.64 -13.51
N THR A 64 5.37 -5.11 -12.49
CA THR A 64 4.42 -5.89 -11.67
C THR A 64 3.03 -5.26 -11.68
N PRO A 65 1.96 -6.04 -11.51
CA PRO A 65 0.62 -5.50 -11.30
C PRO A 65 0.56 -4.56 -10.08
N PRO A 66 -0.31 -3.52 -10.10
CA PRO A 66 -0.61 -2.71 -8.94
C PRO A 66 -0.99 -3.58 -7.73
N THR A 67 -0.44 -3.27 -6.57
CA THR A 67 -0.69 -4.03 -5.34
C THR A 67 -1.28 -3.11 -4.28
N GLU A 68 -2.40 -3.47 -3.68
CA GLU A 68 -2.91 -2.72 -2.52
C GLU A 68 -2.03 -2.99 -1.31
N VAL A 69 -1.61 -1.93 -0.63
CA VAL A 69 -0.74 -1.99 0.54
C VAL A 69 -1.27 -1.08 1.63
N ARG A 70 -1.05 -1.49 2.87
CA ARG A 70 -1.25 -0.66 4.04
C ARG A 70 0.09 -0.11 4.51
N VAL A 71 0.14 1.19 4.78
CA VAL A 71 1.25 1.77 5.55
C VAL A 71 1.02 1.45 7.02
N THR A 72 1.97 0.73 7.61
CA THR A 72 1.91 0.24 9.01
C THR A 72 2.80 1.04 9.95
N SER A 73 3.75 1.78 9.41
CA SER A 73 4.64 2.67 10.17
C SER A 73 5.15 3.78 9.26
N PHE A 74 5.24 4.99 9.81
CA PHE A 74 5.87 6.16 9.22
C PHE A 74 6.63 6.91 10.31
N ASP A 75 7.88 7.31 10.05
CA ASP A 75 8.72 8.04 11.01
C ASP A 75 8.43 9.54 11.08
N GLY A 76 7.53 10.04 10.22
CA GLY A 76 7.20 11.46 10.11
C GLY A 76 8.09 12.24 9.14
N VAL A 77 9.07 11.58 8.50
CA VAL A 77 10.05 12.24 7.63
C VAL A 77 10.18 11.52 6.29
N THR A 78 10.64 10.27 6.28
CA THR A 78 10.94 9.53 5.03
C THR A 78 10.68 8.03 5.13
N ALA A 79 10.85 7.41 6.29
CA ALA A 79 10.88 5.97 6.43
C ALA A 79 9.47 5.40 6.62
N LEU A 80 9.13 4.40 5.81
CA LEU A 80 7.82 3.78 5.73
C LEU A 80 7.94 2.27 5.87
N ARG A 81 6.92 1.64 6.47
CA ARG A 81 6.74 0.19 6.43
C ARG A 81 5.40 -0.17 5.81
N LEU A 82 5.46 -0.96 4.74
CA LEU A 82 4.31 -1.35 3.92
C LEU A 82 3.99 -2.83 4.13
N THR A 83 2.71 -3.17 4.17
CA THR A 83 2.24 -4.57 4.16
C THR A 83 1.19 -4.74 3.08
N ALA A 84 1.28 -5.79 2.26
CA ALA A 84 0.27 -6.11 1.27
C ALA A 84 -1.09 -6.30 1.93
N GLY A 85 -2.11 -5.63 1.38
CA GLY A 85 -3.49 -6.00 1.64
C GLY A 85 -3.72 -7.39 1.08
N GLY A 86 -4.22 -8.31 1.89
CA GLY A 86 -4.66 -9.60 1.36
C GLY A 86 -5.73 -9.35 0.30
N ALA A 87 -5.48 -9.80 -0.93
CA ALA A 87 -6.55 -9.96 -1.90
C ALA A 87 -7.48 -11.09 -1.39
N GLY A 88 -8.55 -10.72 -0.69
CA GLY A 88 -9.59 -11.58 -0.14
C GLY A 88 -10.16 -10.88 1.11
N ASP A 89 -11.35 -10.28 1.07
CA ASP A 89 -12.62 -10.98 0.88
C ASP A 89 -13.53 -10.38 -0.19
N GLY A 90 -13.68 -11.12 -1.28
CA GLY A 90 -14.61 -10.82 -2.37
C GLY A 90 -14.82 -12.00 -3.30
N ALA A 91 -14.98 -13.22 -2.77
CA ALA A 91 -15.44 -14.39 -3.53
C ALA A 91 -15.99 -15.51 -2.61
N GLY A 92 -17.33 -15.63 -2.54
CA GLY A 92 -18.07 -16.90 -2.45
C GLY A 92 -17.93 -17.77 -1.19
N VAL A 93 -18.77 -17.56 -0.18
CA VAL A 93 -19.37 -18.70 0.53
C VAL A 93 -20.57 -19.16 -0.29
N GLY A 94 -20.31 -20.14 -1.14
CA GLY A 94 -21.30 -20.84 -1.91
C GLY A 94 -20.61 -22.03 -2.57
N ASP A 95 -20.57 -23.16 -1.86
CA ASP A 95 -21.00 -24.43 -2.44
C ASP A 95 -21.29 -25.44 -1.34
N GLY A 96 -22.44 -26.08 -1.48
CA GLY A 96 -22.98 -27.03 -0.52
C GLY A 96 -22.42 -28.44 -0.71
N ALA A 97 -22.42 -29.17 0.39
CA ALA A 97 -22.59 -30.63 0.45
C ALA A 97 -23.33 -30.86 1.79
N GLY A 98 -24.57 -31.35 1.83
CA GLY A 98 -24.99 -32.64 1.30
C GLY A 98 -24.89 -33.65 2.43
N GLY A 99 -26.01 -33.94 3.10
CA GLY A 99 -26.05 -34.93 4.19
C GLY A 99 -27.46 -35.13 4.73
N ALA A 100 -28.30 -35.79 3.95
CA ALA A 100 -29.47 -36.49 4.49
C ALA A 100 -29.00 -37.67 5.35
N VAL A 101 -29.49 -37.76 6.59
CA VAL A 101 -29.99 -38.97 7.27
C VAL A 101 -30.92 -38.55 8.41
#